data_AF-A0A920U4P6-F1
#
_entry.id   AF-A0A920U4P6-F1
#
_cell.length_a   1.000
_cell.length_b   1.000
_cell.length_c   1.000
_cell.angle_alpha   90.00
_cell.angle_beta   90.00
_cell.angle_gamma   90.00
#
_symmetry.space_group_name_H-M   'P 1'
#
loop_
_entity.id
_entity.type
_entity.pdbx_description
1 polymer ?
#
loop_
_entity_poly.entity_id
_entity_poly.type
_entity_poly.pdbx_seq_one_letter_code
_entity_poly.pdbx_strand_id
1 'polypeptide(L)'
;MHHLPPGIQVYRNSYPDVRIQLMARPYTPLLRLVKSGEIDLAFFAPPPIDDASLEFRELFKFDIVLMAPLNHPLLQRTNIMLSDLSPWPLILSGPESLTPQKGGTRAERSGSELGCSAIFR
;
A
#
# COMPACT_ATOMS: atom_id res chain seq x y z
N MET A 1 6.53 -6.08 -10.76
CA MET A 1 6.92 -4.90 -9.95
C MET A 1 6.34 -3.69 -10.64
N HIS A 2 5.12 -3.30 -10.25
CA HIS A 2 4.30 -2.37 -11.04
C HIS A 2 4.61 -0.93 -10.62
N HIS A 3 5.27 -0.22 -11.53
CA HIS A 3 5.46 1.23 -11.59
C HIS A 3 6.12 1.91 -10.37
N LEU A 4 7.40 2.26 -10.52
CA LEU A 4 8.00 3.36 -9.76
C LEU A 4 7.11 4.60 -9.88
N PRO A 5 6.79 5.30 -8.77
CA PRO A 5 6.04 6.55 -8.80
C PRO A 5 6.55 7.44 -9.94
N PRO A 6 5.68 7.99 -10.81
CA PRO A 6 6.10 8.82 -11.94
C PRO A 6 7.07 9.93 -11.56
N GLY A 7 6.96 10.47 -10.35
CA GLY A 7 7.89 11.45 -9.78
C GLY A 7 9.35 10.98 -9.79
N ILE A 8 9.64 9.71 -9.51
CA ILE A 8 11.02 9.18 -9.52
C ILE A 8 11.56 9.13 -10.96
N GLN A 9 10.71 8.84 -11.94
CA GLN A 9 11.13 8.84 -13.35
C GLN A 9 11.47 10.27 -13.81
N VAL A 10 10.61 11.24 -13.48
CA VAL A 10 10.86 12.66 -13.77
C VAL A 10 12.16 13.12 -13.09
N TYR A 11 12.33 12.80 -11.80
CA TYR A 11 13.52 13.19 -11.05
C TYR A 11 14.81 12.61 -11.65
N ARG A 12 14.80 11.33 -12.02
CA ARG A 12 15.96 10.68 -12.67
C ARG A 12 16.32 11.34 -14.00
N ASN A 13 15.33 11.81 -14.76
CA ASN A 13 15.57 12.50 -16.03
C ASN A 13 16.10 13.92 -15.83
N SER A 14 15.61 14.63 -14.81
CA SER A 14 16.06 16.00 -14.48
C SER A 14 17.43 16.05 -13.80
N TYR A 15 17.82 14.98 -13.11
CA TYR A 15 19.07 14.88 -12.34
C TYR A 15 19.85 13.59 -12.67
N PRO A 16 20.48 13.50 -13.85
CA PRO A 16 21.11 12.27 -14.32
C PRO A 16 22.33 11.83 -13.50
N ASP A 17 22.99 12.77 -12.81
CA ASP A 17 24.16 12.50 -11.96
C ASP A 17 23.78 11.92 -10.59
N VAL A 18 22.49 11.98 -10.21
CA VAL A 18 22.01 11.45 -8.93
C VAL A 18 21.78 9.94 -9.05
N ARG A 19 22.46 9.18 -8.18
CA ARG A 19 22.27 7.73 -8.08
C ARG A 19 21.11 7.40 -7.15
N ILE A 20 20.07 6.78 -7.69
CA ILE A 20 18.90 6.35 -6.92
C ILE A 20 19.02 4.85 -6.65
N GLN A 21 19.01 4.47 -5.38
CA GLN A 21 18.95 3.07 -4.95
C GLN A 21 17.56 2.74 -4.44
N LEU A 22 16.97 1.65 -4.95
CA LEU A 22 15.65 1.18 -4.57
C LEU A 22 15.77 -0.16 -3.86
N MET A 23 15.08 -0.30 -2.74
CA MET A 23 14.98 -1.57 -2.03
C MET A 23 13.55 -1.81 -1.56
N ALA A 24 13.07 -3.04 -1.75
CA ALA A 24 11.79 -3.48 -1.21
C ALA A 24 12.05 -4.26 0.08
N ARG A 25 11.49 -3.78 1.19
CA ARG A 25 11.58 -4.45 2.50
C ARG A 25 10.21 -4.41 3.20
N PRO A 26 9.92 -5.36 4.10
CA PRO A 26 8.76 -5.26 4.97
C PRO A 26 8.80 -4.00 5.83
N TYR A 27 7.64 -3.59 6.34
CA TYR A 27 7.45 -2.35 7.08
C TYR A 27 8.42 -2.17 8.26
N THR A 28 8.52 -3.17 9.15
CA THR A 28 9.32 -3.07 10.37
C THR A 28 10.83 -2.87 10.10
N PRO A 29 11.48 -3.65 9.21
CA PRO A 29 12.85 -3.34 8.78
C PRO A 29 12.99 -1.96 8.13
N LEU A 30 12.02 -1.56 7.31
CA LEU A 30 12.08 -0.31 6.56
C LEU A 30 12.05 0.92 7.50
N LEU A 31 11.21 0.91 8.53
CA LEU A 31 11.23 1.92 9.59
C LEU A 31 12.58 2.03 10.29
N ARG A 32 13.22 0.90 10.59
CA ARG A 32 14.54 0.90 11.25
C ARG A 32 15.60 1.57 10.40
N LEU A 33 15.57 1.33 9.09
CA LEU A 33 16.53 1.91 8.14
C LEU A 33 16.37 3.43 8.01
N VAL A 34 15.12 3.94 8.01
CA VAL A 34 14.89 5.38 8.01
C VAL A 34 15.42 6.01 9.30
N LYS A 35 15.12 5.39 10.45
CA LYS A 35 15.58 5.87 11.76
C LYS A 35 17.11 5.84 11.90
N SER A 36 17.77 4.83 11.36
CA SER A 36 19.24 4.76 11.37
C SER A 36 19.89 5.74 10.39
N GLY A 37 19.13 6.26 9.42
CA GLY A 37 19.65 7.09 8.33
C GLY A 37 20.34 6.27 7.23
N GLU A 38 20.12 4.96 7.19
CA GLU A 38 20.60 4.10 6.09
C GLU A 38 19.80 4.32 4.80
N ILE A 39 18.56 4.81 4.92
CA ILE A 39 17.76 5.30 3.79
C ILE A 39 17.16 6.67 4.12
N ASP A 40 17.10 7.53 3.11
CA ASP A 40 16.55 8.87 3.26
C ASP A 40 15.01 8.89 3.16
N LEU A 41 14.45 7.94 2.42
CA LEU A 41 13.04 7.92 2.04
C LEU A 41 12.45 6.52 2.07
N ALA A 42 11.22 6.44 2.55
CA ALA A 42 10.44 5.21 2.67
C ALA A 42 9.02 5.41 2.12
N PHE A 43 8.52 4.47 1.31
CA PHE A 43 7.14 4.46 0.80
C PHE A 43 6.38 3.24 1.32
N PHE A 44 5.25 3.43 1.98
CA PHE A 44 4.41 2.33 2.49
C PHE A 44 3.02 2.87 2.87
N ALA A 45 2.07 1.97 3.17
CA ALA A 45 0.73 2.36 3.60
C ALA A 45 0.76 3.08 4.97
N PRO A 46 -0.20 3.95 5.31
CA PRO A 46 -0.16 4.74 6.54
C PRO A 46 -0.09 3.79 7.73
N PRO A 47 0.85 3.99 8.66
CA PRO A 47 0.99 3.07 9.75
C PRO A 47 -0.10 3.30 10.80
N PRO A 48 -0.39 2.31 11.64
CA PRO A 48 -1.34 2.48 12.74
C PRO A 48 -0.80 3.33 13.90
N ILE A 49 0.49 3.66 13.91
CA ILE A 49 1.17 4.33 15.03
C ILE A 49 1.90 5.56 14.50
N ASP A 50 1.54 6.72 15.05
CA ASP A 50 2.31 7.95 14.87
C ASP A 50 3.60 7.87 15.70
N ASP A 51 4.73 7.93 15.01
CA ASP A 51 6.05 8.04 15.63
C ASP A 51 6.54 9.48 15.50
N ALA A 52 6.64 10.20 16.63
CA ALA A 52 7.04 11.60 16.66
C ALA A 52 8.47 11.87 16.16
N SER A 53 9.30 10.83 15.99
CA SER A 53 10.66 10.96 15.45
C SER A 53 10.70 10.94 13.92
N LEU A 54 9.56 10.78 13.25
CA LEU A 54 9.46 10.61 11.80
C LEU A 54 8.37 11.53 11.24
N GLU A 55 8.66 12.16 10.10
CA GLU A 55 7.66 12.94 9.38
C GLU A 55 6.92 12.05 8.37
N PHE A 56 5.60 12.03 8.43
CA PHE A 56 4.76 11.28 7.50
C PHE A 56 4.02 12.21 6.56
N ARG A 57 4.09 11.92 5.25
CA ARG A 57 3.39 12.69 4.22
C ARG A 57 2.59 11.77 3.29
N GLU A 58 1.27 11.91 3.27
CA GLU A 58 0.42 11.22 2.30
C GLU A 58 0.77 11.71 0.88
N LEU A 59 1.00 10.78 -0.04
CA LEU A 59 1.35 11.06 -1.44
C LEU A 59 0.15 10.88 -2.37
N PHE A 60 -0.57 9.77 -2.21
CA PHE A 60 -1.73 9.43 -3.02
C PHE A 60 -2.54 8.33 -2.33
N LYS A 61 -3.79 8.15 -2.78
CA LYS A 61 -4.64 7.05 -2.39
C LYS A 61 -4.79 6.04 -3.53
N PHE A 62 -5.04 4.78 -3.19
CA PHE A 62 -5.33 3.73 -4.16
C PHE A 62 -6.45 2.81 -3.67
N ASP A 63 -7.23 2.29 -4.62
CA ASP A 63 -8.33 1.38 -4.35
C ASP A 63 -7.85 -0.07 -4.25
N ILE A 64 -8.36 -0.79 -3.26
CA ILE A 64 -8.30 -2.26 -3.26
C ILE A 64 -9.52 -2.79 -4.01
N VAL A 65 -9.27 -3.62 -5.01
CA VAL A 65 -10.32 -4.26 -5.81
C VAL A 65 -10.34 -5.77 -5.60
N LEU A 66 -11.54 -6.34 -5.63
CA LEU A 66 -11.72 -7.80 -5.65
C LEU A 66 -11.55 -8.31 -7.08
N MET A 67 -10.62 -9.24 -7.27
CA MET A 67 -10.47 -9.97 -8.53
C MET A 67 -11.01 -11.39 -8.39
N ALA A 68 -11.82 -11.81 -9.35
CA ALA A 68 -12.41 -13.14 -9.40
C ALA A 68 -12.42 -13.68 -10.85
N PRO A 69 -12.45 -15.01 -11.06
CA PRO A 69 -12.64 -15.60 -12.38
C PRO A 69 -13.90 -15.09 -13.08
N LEU A 70 -13.90 -15.00 -14.41
CA LEU A 70 -15.03 -14.43 -15.20
C LEU A 70 -16.40 -15.07 -14.91
N ASN A 71 -16.43 -16.33 -14.48
CA ASN A 71 -17.65 -17.06 -14.18
C ASN A 71 -17.97 -17.12 -12.67
N HIS A 72 -17.33 -16.29 -11.85
CA HIS A 72 -17.54 -16.32 -10.41
C HIS A 72 -18.94 -15.80 -10.03
N PRO A 73 -19.72 -16.49 -9.17
CA PRO A 73 -21.10 -16.10 -8.84
C PRO A 73 -21.25 -14.68 -8.30
N LEU A 74 -20.23 -14.18 -7.58
CA LEU A 74 -20.22 -12.81 -7.05
C LEU A 74 -20.22 -11.73 -8.15
N LEU A 75 -19.76 -12.04 -9.38
CA LEU A 75 -19.79 -11.08 -10.49
C LEU A 75 -21.20 -10.76 -10.98
N GLN A 76 -22.19 -11.60 -10.65
CA GLN A 76 -23.60 -11.37 -10.98
C GLN A 76 -24.31 -10.46 -9.96
N ARG A 77 -23.63 -10.08 -8.87
CA ARG A 77 -24.18 -9.22 -7.84
C ARG A 77 -23.76 -7.77 -8.08
N THR A 78 -24.70 -6.83 -7.90
CA THR A 78 -24.46 -5.40 -8.06
C THR A 78 -23.78 -4.76 -6.84
N ASN A 79 -24.02 -5.31 -5.65
CA ASN A 79 -23.40 -4.86 -4.39
C ASN A 79 -22.90 -6.09 -3.62
N ILE A 80 -21.62 -6.12 -3.29
CA ILE A 80 -20.95 -7.24 -2.61
C ILE A 80 -20.48 -6.72 -1.26
N MET A 81 -20.97 -7.33 -0.17
CA MET A 81 -20.49 -7.03 1.16
C MET A 81 -19.31 -7.93 1.53
N LEU A 82 -18.49 -7.52 2.50
CA LEU A 82 -17.37 -8.33 2.97
C LEU A 82 -17.82 -9.69 3.52
N SER A 83 -19.00 -9.76 4.12
CA SER A 83 -19.62 -11.01 4.58
C SER A 83 -19.94 -11.99 3.45
N ASP A 84 -20.22 -11.49 2.24
CA ASP A 84 -20.47 -12.34 1.06
C ASP A 84 -19.22 -13.07 0.59
N LEU A 85 -18.03 -12.63 1.02
CA LEU A 85 -16.75 -13.28 0.71
C LEU A 85 -16.46 -14.47 1.63
N SER A 86 -17.05 -14.51 2.82
CA SER A 86 -16.78 -15.54 3.83
C SER A 86 -16.97 -17.00 3.36
N PRO A 87 -17.90 -17.33 2.45
CA PRO A 87 -18.05 -18.71 1.98
C PRO A 87 -16.99 -19.14 0.96
N TRP A 88 -16.20 -18.20 0.43
CA TRP A 88 -15.25 -18.45 -0.65
C TRP A 88 -13.81 -18.43 -0.13
N PRO A 89 -12.93 -19.30 -0.65
CA PRO A 89 -11.50 -19.22 -0.32
C PRO A 89 -10.91 -17.91 -0.87
N LEU A 90 -10.21 -17.17 -0.02
CA LEU A 90 -9.55 -15.91 -0.37
C LEU A 90 -8.04 -16.11 -0.47
N ILE A 91 -7.46 -15.64 -1.57
CA ILE A 91 -6.01 -15.51 -1.71
C ILE A 91 -5.64 -14.14 -1.16
N LEU A 92 -5.14 -14.12 0.07
CA LEU A 92 -4.70 -12.90 0.75
C LEU A 92 -3.17 -12.84 0.78
N SER A 93 -2.64 -11.62 0.81
CA SER A 93 -1.23 -11.41 1.08
C SER A 93 -0.92 -11.79 2.54
N GLY A 94 0.30 -12.27 2.80
CA GLY A 94 0.70 -12.74 4.14
C GLY A 94 0.53 -11.68 5.23
N PRO A 95 0.57 -12.06 6.52
CA PRO A 95 0.29 -11.17 7.65
C PRO A 95 1.20 -9.93 7.74
N GLU A 96 2.34 -9.93 7.06
CA GLU A 96 3.25 -8.78 6.98
C GLU A 96 2.86 -7.74 5.92
N SER A 97 1.85 -8.03 5.09
CA SER A 97 1.30 -7.07 4.13
C SER A 97 0.37 -6.10 4.84
N LEU A 98 0.68 -4.81 4.72
CA LEU A 98 -0.08 -3.72 5.34
C LEU A 98 -1.42 -3.42 4.62
N THR A 99 -1.99 -4.36 3.86
CA THR A 99 -3.40 -4.25 3.48
C THR A 99 -4.23 -4.23 4.77
N PRO A 100 -4.95 -3.15 5.07
CA PRO A 100 -5.55 -2.99 6.37
C PRO A 100 -6.56 -4.10 6.61
N GLN A 101 -6.30 -4.85 7.67
CA GLN A 101 -7.33 -5.64 8.34
C GLN A 101 -8.23 -4.66 9.12
N LYS A 102 -9.02 -3.85 8.42
CA LYS A 102 -10.16 -3.19 9.06
C LYS A 102 -11.27 -4.23 9.19
N GLY A 103 -11.35 -4.83 10.38
CA GLY A 103 -12.51 -5.60 10.81
C GLY A 103 -13.76 -4.72 10.80
N GLY A 104 -14.76 -5.13 10.01
CA GLY A 104 -16.16 -4.70 10.16
C GLY A 104 -16.48 -3.27 9.73
N THR A 105 -16.45 -2.95 8.44
CA THR A 105 -17.36 -1.91 7.89
C THR A 105 -17.67 -2.17 6.42
N ARG A 106 -18.97 -2.20 6.12
CA ARG A 106 -19.65 -2.12 4.82
C ARG A 106 -18.72 -1.98 3.60
N ALA A 107 -18.53 -3.07 2.87
CA ALA A 107 -18.03 -3.00 1.49
C ALA A 107 -19.20 -2.50 0.62
N GLU A 108 -19.21 -1.20 0.35
CA GLU A 108 -19.85 -0.68 -0.84
C GLU A 108 -18.82 -0.73 -1.98
N ARG A 109 -19.21 -0.38 -3.20
CA ARG A 109 -18.29 -0.17 -4.34
C ARG A 109 -17.25 0.96 -4.13
N SER A 110 -16.91 1.28 -2.89
CA SER A 110 -15.75 2.10 -2.56
C SER A 110 -14.63 1.15 -2.24
N GLY A 111 -13.60 1.13 -3.08
CA GLY A 111 -12.32 0.52 -2.71
C GLY A 111 -11.94 1.02 -1.32
N SER A 112 -11.44 0.14 -0.47
CA SER A 112 -10.78 0.62 0.74
C SER A 112 -9.59 1.45 0.28
N GLU A 113 -9.74 2.78 0.35
CA GLU A 113 -8.70 3.71 -0.03
C GLU A 113 -7.51 3.49 0.89
N LEU A 114 -6.40 3.05 0.30
CA LEU A 114 -5.12 2.98 0.98
C LEU A 114 -4.30 4.20 0.60
N GLY A 115 -3.80 4.91 1.61
CA GLY A 115 -2.78 5.91 1.39
C GLY A 115 -1.45 5.23 1.01
N CYS A 116 -0.64 5.92 0.23
CA CYS A 116 0.80 5.72 0.23
C CYS A 116 1.40 6.92 0.94
N SER A 117 2.16 6.68 2.00
CA SER A 117 2.86 7.72 2.75
C SER A 117 4.36 7.64 2.47
N ALA A 118 4.98 8.80 2.33
CA ALA A 118 6.42 8.95 2.43
C ALA A 118 6.81 9.23 3.89
N ILE A 119 7.87 8.57 4.38
CA ILE A 119 8.58 9.02 5.58
C ILE A 119 9.91 9.65 5.21
N PHE A 120 10.20 10.75 5.90
CA PHE A 120 11.49 11.40 5.95
C PHE A 120 11.98 11.45 7.41
N ARG A 121 13.30 11.56 7.58
CA ARG A 121 13.90 11.92 8.87
C ARG A 121 13.82 13.43 9.09
#